data_AF-A0A955C6T3-F1
#
_entry.id   AF-A0A955C6T3-F1
#
_cell.length_a   1.000
_cell.length_b   1.000
_cell.length_c   1.000
_cell.angle_alpha   90.00
_cell.angle_beta   90.00
_cell.angle_gamma   90.00
#
_symmetry.space_group_name_H-M   'P 1'
#
loop_
_entity.id
_entity.type
_entity.pdbx_description
1 polymer ?
#
loop_
_entity_poly.entity_id
_entity_poly.type
_entity_poly.pdbx_seq_one_letter_code
_entity_poly.pdbx_strand_id
1 'polypeptide(L)'
;MNQIGALDIIVFLVLAIFVIGMGIFASRGEKTHSDKGAQDYFLAGRGLSWWLVGFSLIAANISTEQFVGMSGKAADWLGMAIASYEWMAAITLVLVGFLFLPKFLKSGIYTIPEFLEYRYNTFARTVMAIATLIILVGVPTASVIYSG
;
A
#
# COMPACT_ATOMS: atom_id res chain seq x y z
N MET A 1 -0.84 19.71 -29.20
CA MET A 1 0.29 19.19 -28.41
C MET A 1 0.79 20.34 -27.54
N ASN A 2 0.28 20.47 -26.31
CA ASN A 2 0.76 21.52 -25.40
C ASN A 2 2.17 21.14 -24.97
N GLN A 3 3.13 22.02 -25.26
CA GLN A 3 4.49 21.88 -24.77
C GLN A 3 4.46 22.05 -23.25
N ILE A 4 5.02 21.08 -22.54
CA ILE A 4 5.26 21.12 -21.10
C ILE A 4 5.97 22.43 -20.77
N GLY A 5 5.34 23.28 -19.95
CA GLY A 5 5.89 24.59 -19.62
C GLY A 5 7.12 24.42 -18.73
N ALA A 6 8.06 25.36 -18.79
CA ALA A 6 9.23 25.36 -17.89
C ALA A 6 8.80 25.34 -16.41
N LEU A 7 7.64 25.94 -16.10
CA LEU A 7 7.00 25.91 -14.79
C LEU A 7 6.61 24.49 -14.34
N ASP A 8 6.08 23.66 -15.24
CA ASP A 8 5.67 22.27 -14.92
C ASP A 8 6.88 21.42 -14.54
N ILE A 9 7.99 21.59 -15.28
CA ILE A 9 9.26 20.91 -15.01
C ILE A 9 9.84 21.33 -13.66
N ILE A 10 9.80 22.63 -13.35
CA ILE A 10 10.28 23.16 -12.06
C ILE A 10 9.45 22.59 -10.91
N VAL A 11 8.11 22.60 -11.02
CA VAL A 11 7.22 22.06 -9.98
C VAL A 11 7.48 20.56 -9.79
N PHE A 12 7.62 19.81 -10.88
CA PHE A 12 7.94 18.37 -10.81
C PHE A 12 9.27 18.11 -10.10
N LEU A 13 10.34 18.82 -10.47
CA LEU A 13 11.66 18.66 -9.86
C LEU A 13 11.66 19.04 -8.36
N VAL A 14 10.99 20.13 -7.99
CA VAL A 14 10.86 20.54 -6.58
C VAL A 14 10.14 19.47 -5.78
N LEU A 15 9.03 18.94 -6.29
CA LEU A 15 8.26 17.91 -5.62
C LEU A 15 9.06 16.60 -5.49
N ALA A 16 9.75 16.18 -6.55
CA ALA A 16 10.61 15.00 -6.52
C ALA A 16 11.75 15.14 -5.49
N ILE A 17 12.46 16.27 -5.49
CA ILE A 17 13.53 16.54 -4.52
C ILE A 17 12.97 16.61 -3.11
N PHE A 18 11.79 17.22 -2.91
CA PHE A 18 11.15 17.30 -1.60
C PHE A 18 10.79 15.91 -1.06
N VAL A 19 10.18 15.05 -1.88
CA VAL A 19 9.81 13.68 -1.48
C VAL A 19 11.05 12.84 -1.17
N ILE A 20 12.07 12.89 -2.04
CA ILE A 20 13.35 12.19 -1.81
C ILE A 20 14.03 12.74 -0.55
N GLY A 21 14.07 14.05 -0.39
CA GLY A 21 14.67 14.73 0.76
C GLY A 21 13.97 14.38 2.07
N MET A 22 12.63 14.37 2.09
CA MET A 22 11.82 13.92 3.23
C MET A 22 12.06 12.44 3.52
N GLY A 23 12.11 11.58 2.50
CA GLY A 23 12.40 10.15 2.67
C GLY A 23 13.79 9.90 3.28
N ILE A 24 14.81 10.63 2.82
CA ILE A 24 16.17 10.55 3.36
C ILE A 24 16.23 11.15 4.78
N PHE A 25 15.53 12.26 5.05
CA PHE A 25 15.48 12.89 6.37
C PHE A 25 14.79 11.99 7.40
N ALA A 26 13.63 11.42 7.04
CA ALA A 26 12.93 10.44 7.87
C ALA A 26 13.79 9.20 8.14
N SER A 27 14.48 8.68 7.12
CA SER A 27 15.44 7.57 7.26
C SER A 27 16.66 7.90 8.14
N ARG A 28 17.01 9.20 8.29
CA ARG A 28 18.13 9.65 9.12
C ARG A 28 17.76 9.88 10.58
N GLY A 29 16.50 10.15 10.90
CA GLY A 29 16.02 10.35 12.28
C GLY A 29 16.26 9.16 13.22
N GLU A 30 16.58 7.98 12.67
CA GLU A 30 16.72 6.73 13.42
C GLU A 30 18.17 6.31 13.67
N LYS A 31 19.17 6.93 13.01
CA LYS A 31 20.59 6.60 13.26
C LYS A 31 21.12 7.10 14.61
N THR A 32 20.34 7.90 15.34
CA THR A 32 20.71 8.41 16.67
C THR A 32 20.20 7.53 17.82
N HIS A 33 19.47 6.43 17.56
CA HIS A 33 19.00 5.50 18.62
C HIS A 33 19.46 4.06 18.32
N SER A 34 20.78 3.87 18.30
CA SER A 34 21.48 2.60 18.02
C SER A 34 21.25 1.47 19.05
N ASP A 35 20.27 1.55 19.96
CA ASP A 35 20.08 0.54 21.02
C ASP A 35 18.64 0.05 21.20
N LYS A 36 17.67 0.51 20.40
CA LYS A 36 16.29 0.00 20.46
C LYS A 36 15.95 -0.66 19.13
N GLY A 37 16.10 -1.97 19.14
CA GLY A 37 16.11 -2.84 17.97
C GLY A 37 14.87 -2.73 17.07
N ALA A 38 14.91 -3.45 15.95
CA ALA A 38 13.88 -3.57 14.92
C ALA A 38 12.41 -3.70 15.43
N GLN A 39 12.20 -4.03 16.70
CA GLN A 39 10.94 -3.91 17.40
C GLN A 39 10.38 -2.49 17.47
N ASP A 40 11.13 -1.41 17.72
CA ASP A 40 10.55 -0.06 17.77
C ASP A 40 10.14 0.44 16.37
N TYR A 41 10.83 -0.01 15.32
CA TYR A 41 10.47 0.25 13.92
C TYR A 41 9.20 -0.52 13.48
N PHE A 42 9.08 -1.80 13.87
CA PHE A 42 7.89 -2.61 13.56
C PHE A 42 6.71 -2.38 14.50
N LEU A 43 6.95 -2.01 15.77
CA LEU A 43 5.90 -1.72 16.73
C LEU A 43 5.47 -0.27 16.73
N ALA A 44 6.27 0.70 16.25
CA ALA A 44 5.96 2.14 16.34
C ALA A 44 5.29 2.50 17.67
N GLY A 45 5.81 1.92 18.76
CA GLY A 45 5.19 1.88 20.08
C GLY A 45 3.80 1.25 20.11
N ARG A 46 3.45 0.65 21.25
CA ARG A 46 2.05 0.27 21.58
C ARG A 46 1.07 1.46 21.65
N GLY A 47 1.33 2.57 20.94
CA GLY A 47 0.66 3.86 20.99
C GLY A 47 0.32 4.46 19.63
N LEU A 48 0.34 3.69 18.53
CA LEU A 48 -0.25 4.18 17.29
C LEU A 48 -1.74 4.40 17.52
N SER A 49 -2.17 5.66 17.46
CA SER A 49 -3.57 6.02 17.66
C SER A 49 -4.43 5.34 16.59
N TRP A 50 -5.61 4.85 16.97
CA TRP A 50 -6.47 4.07 16.07
C TRP A 50 -6.82 4.81 14.76
N TRP A 51 -6.91 6.14 14.80
CA TRP A 51 -7.12 6.97 13.62
C TRP A 51 -5.90 7.01 12.68
N LEU A 52 -4.68 7.01 13.22
CA LEU A 52 -3.44 6.95 12.41
C LEU A 52 -3.35 5.62 11.65
N VAL A 53 -3.76 4.51 12.30
CA VAL A 53 -3.87 3.20 11.64
C VAL A 53 -4.87 3.27 10.48
N GLY A 54 -6.04 3.90 10.70
CA GLY A 54 -7.04 4.12 9.65
C GLY A 54 -6.51 4.92 8.46
N PHE A 55 -5.86 6.06 8.71
CA PHE A 55 -5.26 6.88 7.64
C PHE A 55 -4.17 6.13 6.87
N SER A 56 -3.33 5.35 7.55
CA SER A 56 -2.30 4.53 6.92
C SER A 56 -2.90 3.46 6.00
N LEU A 57 -3.97 2.80 6.43
CA LEU A 57 -4.66 1.79 5.62
C LEU A 57 -5.28 2.39 4.35
N ILE A 58 -5.87 3.57 4.43
CA ILE A 58 -6.39 4.27 3.24
C ILE A 58 -5.24 4.71 2.34
N ALA A 59 -4.20 5.33 2.90
CA ALA A 59 -3.03 5.77 2.13
C ALA A 59 -2.33 4.61 1.41
N ALA A 60 -2.27 3.43 2.04
CA ALA A 60 -1.71 2.21 1.44
C ALA A 60 -2.60 1.60 0.35
N ASN A 61 -3.91 1.90 0.33
CA ASN A 61 -4.81 1.45 -0.70
C ASN A 61 -4.72 2.30 -1.98
N ILE A 62 -4.42 3.60 -1.84
CA ILE A 62 -4.34 4.53 -2.96
C ILE A 62 -3.07 4.29 -3.78
N SER A 63 -3.24 3.92 -5.05
CA SER A 63 -2.16 3.71 -6.00
C SER A 63 -2.38 4.46 -7.32
N THR A 64 -1.31 4.63 -8.09
CA THR A 64 -1.35 5.23 -9.44
C THR A 64 -2.30 4.48 -10.38
N GLU A 65 -2.47 3.17 -10.18
CA GLU A 65 -3.41 2.34 -10.94
C GLU A 65 -4.86 2.74 -10.69
N GLN A 66 -5.20 3.06 -9.43
CA GLN A 66 -6.53 3.54 -9.08
C GLN A 66 -6.79 4.90 -9.74
N PHE A 67 -5.80 5.80 -9.70
CA PHE A 67 -5.93 7.14 -10.27
C PHE A 67 -6.08 7.14 -11.79
N VAL A 68 -5.25 6.41 -12.54
CA VAL A 68 -5.30 6.43 -14.01
C VAL A 68 -6.23 5.36 -14.56
N GLY A 69 -6.17 4.14 -14.02
CA GLY A 69 -6.95 3.00 -14.50
C GLY A 69 -8.42 3.04 -14.13
N MET A 70 -8.77 3.32 -12.87
CA MET A 70 -10.19 3.38 -12.48
C MET A 70 -10.87 4.66 -12.98
N SER A 71 -10.18 5.80 -12.98
CA SER A 71 -10.74 7.04 -13.56
C SER A 71 -10.97 6.91 -15.06
N GLY A 72 -10.08 6.23 -15.79
CA GLY A 72 -10.27 5.93 -17.22
C GLY A 72 -11.51 5.07 -17.46
N LYS A 73 -11.68 3.98 -16.69
CA LYS A 73 -12.89 3.14 -16.78
C LYS A 73 -14.17 3.89 -16.37
N ALA A 74 -14.07 4.84 -15.44
CA ALA A 74 -15.20 5.68 -15.02
C ALA A 74 -15.58 6.72 -16.08
N ALA A 75 -14.62 7.20 -16.88
CA ALA A 75 -14.86 8.13 -17.98
C ALA A 75 -15.50 7.48 -19.22
N ASP A 76 -15.39 6.15 -19.35
CA ASP A 76 -16.02 5.35 -20.40
C ASP A 76 -17.51 5.08 -20.09
N TRP A 77 -17.98 3.83 -20.17
CA TRP A 77 -19.39 3.44 -20.10
C TRP A 77 -19.86 3.06 -18.67
N LEU A 78 -18.93 2.81 -17.75
CA LEU A 78 -19.24 2.35 -16.39
C LEU A 78 -19.64 3.50 -15.46
N GLY A 79 -19.18 4.72 -15.70
CA GLY A 79 -19.54 5.89 -14.88
C GLY A 79 -19.28 5.68 -13.39
N MET A 80 -20.24 6.08 -12.55
CA MET A 80 -20.18 5.90 -11.09
C MET A 80 -20.29 4.43 -10.64
N ALA A 81 -20.61 3.48 -11.52
CA ALA A 81 -20.77 2.08 -11.10
C ALA A 81 -19.47 1.48 -10.54
N ILE A 82 -18.30 1.97 -10.98
CA ILE A 82 -16.98 1.56 -10.46
C ILE A 82 -16.82 1.90 -8.98
N ALA A 83 -17.44 2.98 -8.49
CA ALA A 83 -17.40 3.35 -7.07
C ALA A 83 -18.03 2.28 -6.16
N SER A 84 -18.90 1.42 -6.71
CA SER A 84 -19.49 0.30 -5.96
C SER A 84 -18.42 -0.69 -5.48
N TYR A 85 -17.31 -0.83 -6.20
CA TYR A 85 -16.18 -1.67 -5.79
C TYR A 85 -15.55 -1.14 -4.49
N GLU A 86 -15.29 0.16 -4.43
CA GLU A 86 -14.74 0.83 -3.24
C GLU A 86 -15.68 0.75 -2.04
N TRP A 87 -16.99 0.93 -2.27
CA TRP A 87 -17.99 0.85 -1.20
C TRP A 87 -18.11 -0.57 -0.62
N MET A 88 -18.09 -1.59 -1.47
CA MET A 88 -18.06 -2.99 -1.02
C MET A 88 -16.74 -3.33 -0.32
N ALA A 89 -15.61 -2.83 -0.83
CA ALA A 89 -14.30 -3.03 -0.23
C ALA A 89 -14.25 -2.46 1.19
N ALA A 90 -14.77 -1.25 1.41
CA ALA A 90 -14.83 -0.63 2.74
C ALA A 90 -15.61 -1.48 3.75
N ILE A 91 -16.81 -1.96 3.39
CA ILE A 91 -17.62 -2.83 4.24
C ILE A 91 -16.90 -4.15 4.54
N THR A 92 -16.29 -4.75 3.52
CA THR A 92 -15.55 -6.00 3.65
C THR A 92 -14.34 -5.84 4.57
N LEU A 93 -13.62 -4.73 4.46
CA LEU A 93 -12.45 -4.44 5.29
C LEU A 93 -12.83 -4.29 6.75
N VAL A 94 -13.96 -3.63 7.06
CA VAL A 94 -14.49 -3.55 8.42
C VAL A 94 -14.80 -4.95 8.96
N LEU A 95 -15.52 -5.78 8.20
CA LEU A 95 -15.83 -7.16 8.60
C LEU A 95 -14.57 -8.00 8.84
N VAL A 96 -13.58 -7.91 7.94
CA VAL A 96 -12.32 -8.63 8.06
C VAL A 96 -11.54 -8.14 9.28
N GLY A 97 -11.51 -6.82 9.51
CA GLY A 97 -10.89 -6.20 10.68
C GLY A 97 -11.47 -6.68 12.00
N PHE A 98 -12.79 -6.85 12.10
CA PHE A 98 -13.39 -7.34 13.35
C PHE A 98 -13.30 -8.86 13.51
N LEU A 99 -13.37 -9.64 12.43
CA LEU A 99 -13.47 -11.11 12.51
C LEU A 99 -12.12 -11.84 12.41
N PHE A 100 -11.22 -11.36 11.55
CA PHE A 100 -9.97 -12.05 11.21
C PHE A 100 -8.75 -11.44 11.90
N LEU A 101 -8.67 -10.11 12.00
CA LEU A 101 -7.56 -9.43 12.67
C LEU A 101 -7.32 -9.91 14.12
N PRO A 102 -8.33 -10.05 15.00
CA PRO A 102 -8.07 -10.53 16.37
C PRO A 102 -7.60 -11.99 16.40
N LYS A 103 -7.94 -12.80 15.39
CA LYS A 103 -7.47 -14.18 15.27
C LYS A 103 -6.00 -14.21 14.82
N PHE A 104 -5.64 -13.42 13.81
CA PHE A 104 -4.26 -13.33 13.31
C PHE A 104 -3.28 -12.81 14.37
N LEU A 105 -3.68 -11.76 15.10
CA LEU A 105 -2.88 -11.21 16.19
C LEU A 105 -2.69 -12.20 17.34
N LYS A 106 -3.71 -13.03 17.66
CA LYS A 106 -3.60 -14.07 18.69
C LYS A 106 -2.72 -15.25 18.26
N SER A 107 -2.73 -15.61 16.97
CA SER A 107 -1.89 -16.69 16.43
C SER A 107 -0.44 -16.27 16.17
N GLY A 108 -0.10 -14.98 16.32
CA GLY A 108 1.24 -14.46 16.03
C GLY A 108 1.61 -14.52 14.55
N ILE A 109 0.61 -14.53 13.66
CA ILE A 109 0.81 -14.59 12.21
C ILE A 109 0.74 -13.17 11.67
N TYR A 110 1.78 -12.74 10.95
CA TYR A 110 1.90 -11.36 10.48
C TYR A 110 1.69 -11.21 8.98
N THR A 111 1.86 -12.29 8.20
CA THR A 111 1.74 -12.25 6.73
C THR A 111 0.79 -13.32 6.18
N ILE A 112 0.20 -13.06 5.01
CA ILE A 112 -0.69 -14.03 4.34
C ILE A 112 0.04 -15.33 3.95
N PRO A 113 1.27 -15.32 3.40
CA PRO A 113 2.00 -16.56 3.12
C PRO A 113 2.29 -17.38 4.39
N GLU A 114 2.58 -16.72 5.51
CA GLU A 114 2.79 -17.37 6.81
C GLU A 114 1.49 -18.00 7.35
N PHE A 115 0.34 -17.34 7.15
CA PHE A 115 -0.96 -17.94 7.44
C PHE A 115 -1.18 -19.24 6.68
N LEU A 116 -0.81 -19.26 5.39
CA LEU A 116 -0.97 -20.46 4.56
C LEU A 116 0.03 -21.55 4.90
N GLU A 117 1.23 -21.20 5.37
CA GLU A 117 2.16 -22.17 5.93
C GLU A 117 1.59 -22.84 7.19
N TYR A 118 1.07 -22.03 8.12
CA TYR A 118 0.47 -22.52 9.37
C TYR A 118 -0.75 -23.42 9.10
N ARG A 119 -1.54 -23.11 8.08
CA ARG A 119 -2.80 -23.82 7.78
C ARG A 119 -2.64 -25.04 6.86
N TYR A 120 -1.67 -25.01 5.95
CA TYR A 120 -1.48 -26.02 4.90
C TYR A 120 -0.08 -26.63 4.94
N ASN A 121 0.91 -25.98 4.31
CA ASN A 121 2.29 -26.43 4.23
C ASN A 121 3.23 -25.35 3.67
N THR A 122 4.54 -25.58 3.76
CA THR A 122 5.58 -24.69 3.21
C THR A 122 5.52 -24.56 1.68
N PHE A 123 4.97 -25.55 0.96
CA PHE A 123 4.80 -25.44 -0.50
C PHE A 123 3.76 -24.36 -0.86
N ALA A 124 2.62 -24.33 -0.16
CA ALA A 124 1.59 -23.31 -0.34
C ALA A 124 2.12 -21.90 -0.05
N ARG A 125 2.98 -21.75 0.97
CA ARG A 125 3.69 -20.49 1.25
C ARG A 125 4.51 -20.02 0.06
N THR A 126 5.35 -20.90 -0.50
CA THR A 126 6.25 -20.53 -1.60
C THR A 126 5.48 -20.15 -2.86
N VAL A 127 4.44 -20.90 -3.22
CA VAL A 127 3.58 -20.58 -4.37
C VAL A 127 2.93 -19.21 -4.18
N MET A 128 2.39 -18.93 -2.99
CA MET A 128 1.71 -17.66 -2.71
C MET A 128 2.67 -16.48 -2.60
N ALA A 129 3.85 -16.67 -2.02
CA ALA A 129 4.87 -15.62 -1.98
C ALA A 129 5.32 -15.23 -3.39
N ILE A 130 5.59 -16.23 -4.26
CA ILE A 130 5.97 -15.99 -5.66
C ILE A 130 4.82 -15.30 -6.41
N ALA A 131 3.59 -15.81 -6.29
CA ALA A 131 2.42 -15.21 -6.94
C ALA A 131 2.20 -13.77 -6.49
N THR A 132 2.30 -13.50 -5.18
CA THR A 132 2.15 -12.15 -4.62
C THR A 132 3.23 -11.22 -5.14
N LEU A 133 4.49 -11.68 -5.23
CA LEU A 133 5.58 -10.87 -5.77
C LEU A 133 5.35 -10.53 -7.25
N ILE A 134 4.96 -11.53 -8.06
CA ILE A 134 4.65 -11.33 -9.48
C ILE A 134 3.51 -10.31 -9.64
N ILE A 135 2.45 -10.41 -8.85
CA ILE A 135 1.32 -9.47 -8.91
C ILE A 135 1.76 -8.08 -8.46
N LEU A 136 2.48 -7.97 -7.33
CA LEU A 136 2.91 -6.71 -6.75
C LEU A 136 3.88 -5.94 -7.65
N VAL A 137 4.70 -6.62 -8.44
CA VAL A 137 5.61 -5.96 -9.39
C VAL A 137 4.96 -5.82 -10.77
N GLY A 138 4.27 -6.85 -11.23
CA GLY A 138 3.73 -6.93 -12.58
C GLY A 138 2.55 -6.00 -12.82
N VAL A 139 1.59 -5.94 -11.89
CA VAL A 139 0.37 -5.14 -12.07
C VAL A 139 0.68 -3.64 -12.07
N PRO A 140 1.47 -3.08 -11.11
CA PRO A 140 1.79 -1.66 -11.14
C PRO A 140 2.63 -1.28 -12.34
N THR A 141 3.61 -2.12 -12.71
CA THR A 141 4.46 -1.85 -13.87
C THR A 141 3.65 -1.84 -15.17
N ALA A 142 2.78 -2.84 -15.37
CA ALA A 142 1.92 -2.91 -16.55
C ALA A 142 0.93 -1.74 -16.62
N SER A 143 0.33 -1.38 -15.48
CA SER A 143 -0.57 -0.24 -15.39
C SER A 143 0.16 1.05 -15.76
N VAL A 144 1.34 1.32 -15.19
CA VAL A 144 2.10 2.55 -15.49
C VAL A 144 2.49 2.63 -16.97
N ILE A 145 2.88 1.52 -17.59
CA ILE A 145 3.29 1.49 -19.01
C ILE A 145 2.09 1.68 -19.95
N TYR A 146 0.95 1.06 -19.67
CA TYR A 146 -0.21 1.08 -20.58
C TYR A 146 -1.17 2.25 -20.32
N SER A 147 -1.07 2.90 -19.16
CA SER A 147 -1.91 4.04 -18.79
C SER A 147 -1.28 5.41 -19.09
N GLY A 148 0.00 5.43 -19.49
CA GLY A 148 0.73 6.62 -19.92
C GLY A 148 0.70 6.85 -21.43
#